data_AF-T0NJ95-F1
#
_entry.id   AF-T0NJ95-F1
#
_cell.length_a   1.000
_cell.length_b   1.000
_cell.length_c   1.000
_cell.angle_alpha   90.00
_cell.angle_beta   90.00
_cell.angle_gamma   90.00
#
_symmetry.space_group_name_H-M   'P 1'
#
loop_
_entity.id
_entity.type
_entity.pdbx_description
1 polymer ?
#
loop_
_entity_poly.entity_id
_entity_poly.type
_entity_poly.pdbx_seq_one_letter_code
_entity_poly.pdbx_strand_id
1 'polypeptide(L)'
;MAKELINEYGAEDVTASLVKLIFDKETNYEYDGDTDTNTSFTDDIVRLFMSVGKLDKATPKDIIQFLDDSAGVKSKEIGRIDILDKFSFIDVPESLVDVIISNCNGKKIGKRKVNIEISNKKRR
;
A
#
# COMPACT_ATOMS: atom_id res chain seq x y z
N MET A 1 -12.48 -36.88 4.56
CA MET A 1 -12.24 -35.45 4.84
C MET A 1 -13.14 -34.50 4.06
N ALA A 2 -12.88 -34.14 2.79
CA ALA A 2 -13.71 -33.11 2.10
C ALA A 2 -15.21 -33.46 2.03
N LYS A 3 -15.53 -34.74 1.78
CA LYS A 3 -16.92 -35.24 1.75
C LYS A 3 -17.57 -35.30 3.14
N GLU A 4 -16.79 -35.46 4.20
CA GLU A 4 -17.29 -35.45 5.58
C GLU A 4 -17.60 -34.02 6.03
N LEU A 5 -16.73 -33.08 5.68
CA LEU A 5 -16.94 -31.64 5.92
C LEU A 5 -18.21 -31.12 5.22
N ILE A 6 -18.44 -31.52 3.96
CA ILE A 6 -19.67 -31.15 3.23
C ILE A 6 -20.92 -31.76 3.89
N ASN A 7 -20.81 -32.95 4.47
CA ASN A 7 -21.94 -33.62 5.12
C ASN A 7 -22.24 -33.05 6.51
N GLU A 8 -21.23 -32.57 7.22
CA GLU A 8 -21.34 -32.00 8.58
C GLU A 8 -21.75 -30.53 8.56
N TYR A 9 -21.23 -29.74 7.62
CA TYR A 9 -21.42 -28.28 7.56
C TYR A 9 -22.23 -27.81 6.34
N GLY A 10 -22.59 -28.70 5.41
CA GLY A 10 -23.27 -28.32 4.17
C GLY A 10 -22.31 -27.82 3.09
N ALA A 11 -22.71 -27.99 1.83
CA ALA A 11 -21.88 -27.58 0.71
C ALA A 11 -21.70 -26.05 0.64
N GLU A 12 -22.72 -25.29 1.05
CA GLU A 12 -22.73 -23.84 1.01
C GLU A 12 -21.71 -23.19 1.94
N ASP A 13 -21.63 -23.62 3.21
CA ASP A 13 -20.68 -23.09 4.20
C ASP A 13 -19.23 -23.47 3.86
N VAL A 14 -19.02 -24.68 3.35
CA VAL A 14 -17.69 -25.11 2.90
C VAL A 14 -17.24 -24.29 1.68
N THR A 15 -18.15 -24.01 0.74
CA THR A 15 -17.88 -23.12 -0.39
C THR A 15 -17.62 -21.69 0.06
N ALA A 16 -18.43 -21.15 0.97
CA ALA A 16 -18.23 -19.79 1.50
C ALA A 16 -16.88 -19.66 2.22
N SER A 17 -16.50 -20.66 3.00
CA SER A 17 -15.20 -20.70 3.69
C SER A 17 -14.03 -20.77 2.70
N LEU A 18 -14.16 -21.56 1.64
CA LEU A 18 -13.15 -21.63 0.59
C LEU A 18 -13.05 -20.31 -0.18
N VAL A 19 -14.19 -19.72 -0.58
CA VAL A 19 -14.24 -18.42 -1.24
C VAL A 19 -13.60 -17.37 -0.34
N LYS A 20 -13.90 -17.36 0.96
CA LYS A 20 -13.28 -16.47 1.95
C LYS A 20 -11.77 -16.68 2.04
N LEU A 21 -11.28 -17.92 2.09
CA LEU A 21 -9.83 -18.19 2.12
C LEU A 21 -9.13 -17.78 0.83
N ILE A 22 -9.77 -17.96 -0.33
CA ILE A 22 -9.25 -17.51 -1.62
C ILE A 22 -9.24 -15.98 -1.67
N PHE A 23 -10.32 -15.34 -1.20
CA PHE A 23 -10.41 -13.89 -1.10
C PHE A 23 -9.33 -13.36 -0.15
N ASP A 24 -9.26 -13.82 1.10
CA ASP A 24 -8.21 -13.43 2.07
C ASP A 24 -6.78 -13.67 1.54
N LYS A 25 -6.58 -14.70 0.71
CA LYS A 25 -5.27 -15.00 0.10
C LYS A 25 -4.95 -14.10 -1.10
N GLU A 26 -5.95 -13.70 -1.89
CA GLU A 26 -5.79 -12.77 -3.02
C GLU A 26 -5.84 -11.30 -2.59
N THR A 27 -6.55 -10.98 -1.50
CA THR A 27 -6.69 -9.63 -0.93
C THR A 27 -5.49 -9.21 -0.07
N ASN A 28 -4.38 -9.93 -0.11
CA ASN A 28 -3.07 -9.30 0.14
C ASN A 28 -2.73 -8.21 -0.89
N TYR A 29 -3.64 -7.98 -1.86
CA TYR A 29 -3.80 -6.73 -2.57
C TYR A 29 -5.27 -6.31 -2.66
N GLU A 30 -5.95 -5.94 -1.56
CA GLU A 30 -6.91 -4.84 -1.68
C GLU A 30 -7.14 -4.04 -0.40
N TYR A 31 -7.08 -2.75 -0.64
CA TYR A 31 -7.32 -1.62 0.24
C TYR A 31 -8.74 -1.70 0.82
N ASP A 32 -8.90 -1.86 2.14
CA ASP A 32 -10.12 -1.42 2.81
C ASP A 32 -9.77 -0.65 4.07
N GLY A 33 -10.07 0.65 4.00
CA GLY A 33 -10.11 1.48 5.20
C GLY A 33 -11.54 1.48 5.67
N ASP A 34 -11.81 0.81 6.78
CA ASP A 34 -12.55 1.27 7.96
C ASP A 34 -12.80 0.03 8.85
N THR A 35 -12.29 0.02 10.08
CA THR A 35 -13.12 -0.17 11.29
C THR A 35 -12.20 -0.05 12.49
N ASP A 36 -12.48 1.00 13.26
CA ASP A 36 -12.17 1.17 14.67
C ASP A 36 -12.23 -0.18 15.42
N THR A 37 -11.08 -0.76 15.78
CA THR A 37 -10.96 -1.69 16.90
C THR A 37 -9.50 -1.92 17.26
N ASN A 38 -9.21 -1.63 18.52
CA ASN A 38 -7.98 -1.87 19.25
C ASN A 38 -7.24 -3.17 18.87
N THR A 39 -5.96 -2.99 18.53
CA THR A 39 -4.84 -3.92 18.76
C THR A 39 -4.94 -5.28 18.08
N SER A 40 -4.15 -5.47 17.00
CA SER A 40 -3.30 -6.66 16.80
C SER A 40 -2.45 -6.54 15.53
N PHE A 41 -1.17 -6.21 15.70
CA PHE A 41 -0.02 -6.58 14.86
C PHE A 41 -0.30 -7.03 13.41
N THR A 42 -0.70 -6.09 12.57
CA THR A 42 -0.58 -6.19 11.12
C THR A 42 0.11 -4.91 10.68
N ASP A 43 1.25 -5.04 10.01
CA ASP A 43 2.06 -3.94 9.45
C ASP A 43 1.15 -2.79 8.99
N ASP A 44 1.10 -1.69 9.76
CA ASP A 44 0.16 -0.60 9.48
C ASP A 44 0.63 0.07 8.19
N ILE A 45 -0.06 -0.19 7.08
CA ILE A 45 0.33 0.33 5.77
C ILE A 45 -0.22 1.74 5.65
N VAL A 46 0.68 2.71 5.59
CA VAL A 46 0.37 4.13 5.46
C VAL A 46 0.54 4.57 4.01
N ARG A 47 -0.45 5.31 3.51
CA ARG A 47 -0.40 5.92 2.18
C ARG A 47 0.26 7.28 2.24
N LEU A 48 1.30 7.46 1.44
CA LEU A 48 2.00 8.70 1.25
C LEU A 48 1.54 9.38 -0.03
N PHE A 49 1.38 10.70 0.04
CA PHE A 49 1.23 11.58 -1.10
C PHE A 49 2.60 12.08 -1.53
N MET A 50 2.86 12.08 -2.83
CA MET A 50 4.07 12.61 -3.43
C MET A 50 3.71 13.63 -4.52
N SER A 51 4.30 14.83 -4.45
CA SER A 51 3.97 15.95 -5.35
C SER A 51 4.47 15.82 -6.81
N VAL A 52 4.80 14.61 -7.26
CA VAL A 52 5.28 14.31 -8.63
C VAL A 52 4.37 13.30 -9.30
N GLY A 53 4.10 13.49 -10.58
CA GLY A 53 3.24 12.60 -11.35
C GLY A 53 3.74 12.34 -12.77
N LYS A 54 2.84 11.90 -13.65
CA LYS A 54 3.15 11.62 -15.07
C LYS A 54 3.67 12.84 -15.81
N LEU A 55 3.15 14.03 -15.49
CA LEU A 55 3.60 15.29 -16.11
C LEU A 55 5.05 15.62 -15.76
N ASP A 56 5.54 15.16 -14.61
CA ASP A 56 6.94 15.29 -14.20
C ASP A 56 7.82 14.16 -14.77
N LYS A 57 7.26 13.31 -15.64
CA LYS A 57 7.87 12.07 -16.16
C LYS A 57 8.25 11.07 -15.07
N ALA A 58 7.56 11.08 -13.93
CA ALA A 58 7.79 10.10 -12.87
C ALA A 58 7.29 8.73 -13.34
N THR A 59 8.19 7.75 -13.36
CA THR A 59 7.83 6.34 -13.55
C THR A 59 7.87 5.59 -12.22
N PRO A 60 7.21 4.42 -12.10
CA PRO A 60 7.28 3.62 -10.87
C PRO A 60 8.72 3.29 -10.49
N LYS A 61 9.57 3.03 -11.50
CA LYS A 61 10.99 2.76 -11.29
C LYS A 61 11.73 3.96 -10.70
N ASP A 62 11.45 5.18 -11.18
CA ASP A 62 12.08 6.39 -10.65
C ASP A 62 11.66 6.65 -9.20
N ILE A 63 10.39 6.40 -8.86
CA ILE A 63 9.86 6.55 -7.49
C ILE A 63 10.54 5.54 -6.55
N ILE A 64 10.63 4.27 -6.96
CA ILE A 64 11.29 3.21 -6.20
C ILE A 64 12.76 3.57 -5.98
N GLN A 65 13.47 3.95 -7.03
CA GLN A 65 14.88 4.32 -6.95
C GLN A 65 15.09 5.54 -6.05
N PHE A 66 14.23 6.54 -6.14
CA PHE A 66 14.31 7.72 -5.29
C PHE A 66 14.11 7.39 -3.81
N LEU A 67 13.17 6.50 -3.48
CA LEU A 67 12.92 6.07 -2.09
C LEU A 67 14.07 5.21 -1.55
N ASP A 68 14.65 4.35 -2.38
CA ASP A 68 15.86 3.57 -2.06
C ASP A 68 17.06 4.49 -1.79
N ASP A 69 17.35 5.42 -2.71
CA ASP A 69 18.46 6.39 -2.59
C ASP A 69 18.28 7.36 -1.43
N SER A 70 17.03 7.75 -1.12
CA SER A 70 16.75 8.81 -0.16
C SER A 70 16.52 8.34 1.25
N ALA A 71 15.84 7.20 1.42
CA ALA A 71 15.38 6.69 2.71
C ALA A 71 15.81 5.23 2.94
N GLY A 72 16.51 4.59 2.01
CA GLY A 72 16.96 3.19 2.14
C GLY A 72 15.82 2.18 2.01
N VAL A 73 14.69 2.58 1.44
CA VAL A 73 13.50 1.74 1.33
C VAL A 73 13.63 0.81 0.14
N LYS A 74 13.64 -0.50 0.39
CA LYS A 74 13.78 -1.49 -0.68
C LYS A 74 12.47 -1.64 -1.45
N SER A 75 12.56 -2.02 -2.73
CA SER A 75 11.37 -2.27 -3.57
C SER A 75 10.41 -3.34 -3.01
N LYS A 76 10.86 -4.19 -2.08
CA LYS A 76 10.03 -5.21 -1.43
C LYS A 76 9.14 -4.65 -0.32
N GLU A 77 9.52 -3.51 0.25
CA GLU A 77 8.81 -2.83 1.33
C GLU A 77 7.84 -1.78 0.78
N ILE A 78 7.97 -1.45 -0.51
CA ILE A 78 7.07 -0.55 -1.21
C ILE A 78 5.88 -1.36 -1.72
N GLY A 79 4.69 -0.95 -1.30
CA GLY A 79 3.44 -1.53 -1.76
C GLY A 79 2.99 -0.94 -3.10
N ARG A 80 1.69 -0.64 -3.18
CA ARG A 80 1.09 -0.10 -4.40
C ARG A 80 1.57 1.33 -4.68
N ILE A 81 1.82 1.62 -5.96
CA ILE A 81 2.17 2.95 -6.45
C ILE A 81 1.11 3.38 -7.47
N ASP A 82 0.32 4.39 -7.12
CA ASP A 82 -0.66 5.01 -8.02
C ASP A 82 -0.10 6.34 -8.54
N ILE A 83 0.30 6.38 -9.82
CA ILE A 83 0.82 7.59 -10.47
C ILE A 83 -0.31 8.30 -11.21
N LEU A 84 -0.65 9.51 -10.77
CA LEU A 84 -1.61 10.40 -11.43
C LEU A 84 -0.86 11.48 -12.24
N ASP A 85 -1.60 12.35 -12.91
CA ASP A 85 -0.99 13.32 -13.82
C ASP A 85 -0.07 14.31 -13.09
N LYS A 86 -0.49 14.80 -11.92
CA LYS A 86 0.22 15.85 -11.15
C LYS A 86 0.92 15.37 -9.89
N PHE A 87 0.55 14.20 -9.39
CA PHE A 87 1.02 13.67 -8.11
C PHE A 87 0.93 12.14 -8.13
N SER A 88 1.51 11.50 -7.13
CA SER A 88 1.49 10.05 -6.98
C SER A 88 1.17 9.68 -5.55
N PHE A 89 0.67 8.47 -5.36
CA PHE A 89 0.50 7.86 -4.06
C PHE A 89 1.33 6.60 -3.95
N ILE A 90 1.93 6.38 -2.79
CA ILE A 90 2.73 5.21 -2.49
C ILE A 90 2.29 4.65 -1.14
N ASP A 91 2.02 3.35 -1.09
CA ASP A 91 1.74 2.64 0.15
C ASP A 91 3.05 2.07 0.72
N VAL A 92 3.34 2.37 1.98
CA VAL A 92 4.55 1.94 2.70
C VAL A 92 4.21 1.53 4.14
N PRO A 93 5.02 0.69 4.78
CA PRO A 93 4.83 0.37 6.20
C PRO A 93 5.06 1.60 7.08
N GLU A 94 4.26 1.76 8.13
CA GLU A 94 4.30 2.87 9.09
C GLU A 94 5.71 3.09 9.65
N SER A 95 6.44 2.00 9.92
CA SER A 95 7.82 2.03 10.42
C SER A 95 8.78 2.86 9.55
N LEU A 96 8.50 3.02 8.25
CA LEU A 96 9.35 3.76 7.31
C LEU A 96 8.84 5.18 7.04
N VAL A 97 7.62 5.53 7.47
CA VAL A 97 6.98 6.82 7.17
C VAL A 97 7.80 8.00 7.66
N ASP A 98 8.20 8.00 8.92
CA ASP A 98 9.00 9.07 9.51
C ASP A 98 10.34 9.26 8.80
N VAL A 99 10.99 8.15 8.43
CA VAL A 99 12.27 8.15 7.71
C VAL A 99 12.09 8.73 6.32
N ILE A 100 11.04 8.33 5.60
CA ILE A 100 10.73 8.83 4.26
C ILE A 100 10.41 10.32 4.31
N ILE A 101 9.52 10.77 5.20
CA ILE A 101 9.14 12.19 5.30
C ILE A 101 10.35 13.05 5.65
N SER A 102 11.16 12.62 6.61
CA SER A 102 12.33 13.38 7.05
C SER A 102 13.44 13.45 5.99
N ASN A 103 13.68 12.37 5.25
CA ASN A 103 14.82 12.30 4.32
C ASN A 103 14.48 12.64 2.87
N CYS A 104 13.23 12.45 2.44
CA CYS A 104 12.84 12.67 1.05
C CYS A 104 12.29 14.08 0.80
N ASN A 105 11.77 14.75 1.83
CA ASN A 105 11.19 16.08 1.66
C ASN A 105 12.27 17.10 1.25
N GLY A 106 12.03 17.80 0.15
CA GLY A 106 12.95 18.80 -0.40
C GLY A 106 14.03 18.24 -1.34
N LYS A 107 14.15 16.91 -1.47
CA LYS A 107 14.99 16.28 -2.51
C LYS A 107 14.35 16.43 -3.89
N LYS A 108 15.14 16.18 -4.93
CA LYS A 108 14.71 16.35 -6.33
C LYS A 108 14.59 15.01 -7.03
N ILE A 109 13.44 14.78 -7.66
CA ILE A 109 13.30 13.79 -8.73
C ILE A 109 13.46 14.56 -10.04
N GLY A 110 14.54 14.26 -10.77
CA GLY A 110 14.91 14.97 -11.99
C GLY A 110 15.11 16.48 -11.73
N LYS A 111 14.19 17.31 -12.25
CA LYS A 111 14.24 18.78 -12.10
C LYS A 111 13.22 19.34 -11.10
N ARG A 112 12.35 18.49 -10.54
CA ARG A 112 11.24 18.88 -9.66
C ARG A 112 11.60 18.59 -8.20
N LYS A 113 11.31 19.53 -7.29
CA LYS A 113 11.38 19.26 -5.84
C LYS A 113 10.19 18.41 -5.44
N VAL A 114 10.44 17.39 -4.63
CA VAL A 114 9.44 16.47 -4.13
C VAL A 114 9.01 16.90 -2.73
N ASN A 115 7.70 17.00 -2.52
CA ASN A 115 7.09 17.07 -1.20
C ASN A 115 6.40 15.73 -0.93
N ILE A 116 6.65 15.16 0.25
CA ILE A 116 6.00 13.93 0.70
C ILE A 116 5.24 14.22 1.98
N GLU A 117 3.97 13.80 2.01
CA GLU A 117 3.08 13.99 3.15
C GLU A 117 2.26 12.72 3.38
N ILE A 118 1.81 12.51 4.61
CA ILE A 118 0.83 11.46 4.91
C ILE A 118 -0.47 11.83 4.21
N SER A 119 -0.98 10.92 3.38
CA SER A 119 -2.17 11.18 2.59
C SER A 119 -3.41 11.08 3.47
N ASN A 120 -4.01 12.22 3.82
CA ASN A 120 -5.35 12.25 4.40
C ASN A 120 -6.36 11.82 3.34
N LYS A 121 -6.84 10.58 3.43
CA LYS A 121 -7.84 10.01 2.54
C LYS A 121 -9.18 10.72 2.77
N LYS A 122 -9.40 11.87 2.13
CA LYS A 122 -10.72 12.51 2.12
C LYS A 122 -11.64 11.64 1.26
N ARG A 123 -12.41 10.78 1.93
CA ARG A 123 -13.49 9.98 1.34
C ARG A 123 -14.40 10.90 0.54
N ARG A 124 -14.74 10.52 -0.68
CA ARG A 124 -15.75 11.20 -1.49
C ARG A 124 -16.74 10.17 -1.98
#